data_AF-A0A6I1BQM2-F1
#
_entry.id   AF-A0A6I1BQM2-F1
#
_cell.length_a   1.000
_cell.length_b   1.000
_cell.length_c   1.000
_cell.angle_alpha   90.00
_cell.angle_beta   90.00
_cell.angle_gamma   90.00
#
_symmetry.space_group_name_H-M   'P 1'
#
loop_
_entity.id
_entity.type
_entity.pdbx_description
1 polymer ?
#
loop_
_entity_poly.entity_id
_entity_poly.type
_entity_poly.pdbx_seq_one_letter_code
_entity_poly.pdbx_strand_id
1 'polypeptide(L)'
;MHLSNIFKFTEGLRQDGHQIGRKVGDALELLTFGMIEKDSTLIEHLVIENGIEGATSAEHKVEFSFYQKGGNGFPSKNPDELFGLVECKKVGVEQTINSTFKKWRTQNPVFYSTVGYNFLINPATGNYKWDLTLSPLTGENNLRCAIKKKDVVGKVVESTNQEYKLNAQERILIVVDIDGNLYVKGVDEYLSSINSDIQTCKIVRATLLESNKIKELIIEDALSGPQTPEKAKQASFVSLDVRKRVLGHFDKLDEDMDKFVSILVIGEASHWEEKSRSMVRLCNDYNLLVPDNAIVLLFEKFKEAFGDSYQDKITKSLYQSNGDVKRLTTEVIDEFDEHILKDMATGHWVKFSCHVADGKSKLQVVDIE
;
A
#
# COMPACT_ATOMS: atom_id res chain seq x y z
N MET A 1 -10.60 -11.38 1.53
CA MET A 1 -9.57 -10.42 1.97
C MET A 1 -8.23 -10.97 1.51
N HIS A 2 -7.47 -10.19 0.76
CA HIS A 2 -6.16 -10.58 0.23
C HIS A 2 -5.11 -9.54 0.64
N LEU A 3 -3.85 -9.95 0.69
CA LEU A 3 -2.70 -9.08 0.82
C LEU A 3 -2.45 -8.38 -0.53
N SER A 4 -2.12 -7.10 -0.46
CA SER A 4 -1.81 -6.26 -1.61
C SER A 4 -0.64 -6.84 -2.43
N ASN A 5 -0.69 -6.72 -3.75
CA ASN A 5 0.37 -7.14 -4.66
C ASN A 5 1.65 -6.30 -4.47
N ILE A 6 1.53 -5.05 -4.00
CA ILE A 6 2.67 -4.25 -3.53
C ILE A 6 3.42 -5.00 -2.42
N PHE A 7 2.74 -5.72 -1.54
CA PHE A 7 3.43 -6.51 -0.52
C PHE A 7 4.24 -7.65 -1.12
N LYS A 8 3.69 -8.38 -2.11
CA LYS A 8 4.43 -9.46 -2.78
C LYS A 8 5.75 -8.96 -3.36
N PHE A 9 5.73 -7.76 -3.94
CA PHE A 9 6.92 -7.11 -4.47
C PHE A 9 7.86 -6.61 -3.35
N THR A 10 7.34 -5.80 -2.42
CA THR A 10 8.15 -5.13 -1.39
C THR A 10 8.76 -6.08 -0.37
N GLU A 11 8.10 -7.21 -0.09
CA GLU A 11 8.63 -8.29 0.73
C GLU A 11 9.94 -8.83 0.13
N GLY A 12 10.00 -8.96 -1.20
CA GLY A 12 11.20 -9.42 -1.90
C GLY A 12 12.40 -8.45 -1.84
N LEU A 13 12.16 -7.18 -1.50
CA LEU A 13 13.23 -6.20 -1.33
C LEU A 13 14.00 -6.37 -0.02
N ARG A 14 13.48 -7.16 0.94
CA ARG A 14 14.11 -7.42 2.26
C ARG A 14 14.51 -6.14 3.03
N GLN A 15 13.76 -5.06 2.84
CA GLN A 15 13.95 -3.76 3.52
C GLN A 15 12.97 -3.60 4.68
N ASP A 16 13.31 -2.72 5.63
CA ASP A 16 12.41 -2.36 6.73
C ASP A 16 11.13 -1.71 6.22
N GLY A 17 9.99 -2.09 6.81
CA GLY A 17 8.66 -1.71 6.35
C GLY A 17 8.42 -0.21 6.21
N HIS A 18 9.05 0.63 7.06
CA HIS A 18 8.92 2.09 6.96
C HIS A 18 9.60 2.66 5.72
N GLN A 19 10.81 2.18 5.40
CA GLN A 19 11.63 2.72 4.29
C GLN A 19 10.96 2.43 2.95
N ILE A 20 10.55 1.18 2.73
CA ILE A 20 9.82 0.79 1.52
C ILE A 20 8.37 1.29 1.51
N GLY A 21 7.79 1.48 2.71
CA GLY A 21 6.55 2.21 2.96
C GLY A 21 6.55 3.55 2.24
N ARG A 22 7.53 4.40 2.57
CA ARG A 22 7.65 5.74 1.99
C ARG A 22 7.80 5.70 0.48
N LYS A 23 8.67 4.83 -0.06
CA LYS A 23 8.96 4.81 -1.50
C LYS A 23 7.79 4.41 -2.38
N VAL A 24 6.92 3.54 -1.89
CA VAL A 24 5.68 3.25 -2.60
C VAL A 24 4.70 4.42 -2.52
N GLY A 25 4.71 5.20 -1.43
CA GLY A 25 3.99 6.48 -1.36
C GLY A 25 4.50 7.46 -2.41
N ASP A 26 5.82 7.63 -2.50
CA ASP A 26 6.44 8.47 -3.53
C ASP A 26 6.05 7.98 -4.95
N ALA A 27 6.00 6.67 -5.20
CA ALA A 27 5.57 6.10 -6.47
C ALA A 27 4.09 6.39 -6.80
N LEU A 28 3.19 6.25 -5.81
CA LEU A 28 1.78 6.61 -5.92
C LEU A 28 1.63 8.09 -6.30
N GLU A 29 2.40 8.95 -5.65
CA GLU A 29 2.43 10.39 -5.93
C GLU A 29 2.94 10.69 -7.35
N LEU A 30 3.95 9.97 -7.83
CA LEU A 30 4.48 10.12 -9.18
C LEU A 30 3.44 9.77 -10.26
N LEU A 31 2.73 8.64 -10.10
CA LEU A 31 1.66 8.25 -11.01
C LEU A 31 0.50 9.27 -10.97
N THR A 32 0.14 9.73 -9.77
CA THR A 32 -0.89 10.77 -9.60
C THR A 32 -0.48 12.08 -10.27
N PHE A 33 0.79 12.48 -10.11
CA PHE A 33 1.32 13.69 -10.73
C PHE A 33 1.33 13.57 -12.26
N GLY A 34 1.75 12.42 -12.81
CA GLY A 34 1.67 12.17 -14.24
C GLY A 34 0.24 12.25 -14.78
N MET A 35 -0.75 11.74 -14.05
CA MET A 35 -2.17 11.89 -14.41
C MET A 35 -2.66 13.34 -14.34
N ILE A 36 -2.17 14.16 -13.40
CA ILE A 36 -2.49 15.60 -13.34
C ILE A 36 -1.91 16.32 -14.56
N GLU A 37 -0.68 16.00 -14.97
CA GLU A 37 -0.01 16.63 -16.11
C GLU A 37 -0.66 16.35 -17.48
N LYS A 38 -1.53 15.34 -17.57
CA LYS A 38 -2.30 15.07 -18.79
C LYS A 38 -3.31 16.17 -19.11
N ASP A 39 -3.76 16.93 -18.11
CA ASP A 39 -4.54 18.14 -18.32
C ASP A 39 -3.63 19.38 -18.30
N SER A 40 -3.38 19.93 -19.49
CA SER A 40 -2.52 21.10 -19.68
C SER A 40 -3.04 22.37 -19.04
N THR A 41 -4.34 22.45 -18.74
CA THR A 41 -4.94 23.60 -18.06
C THR A 41 -4.76 23.46 -16.55
N LEU A 42 -5.04 22.27 -16.01
CA LEU A 42 -4.94 21.98 -14.57
C LEU A 42 -3.53 22.20 -14.03
N ILE A 43 -2.51 21.78 -14.79
CA ILE A 43 -1.11 21.89 -14.37
C ILE A 43 -0.67 23.35 -14.13
N GLU A 44 -1.27 24.32 -14.83
CA GLU A 44 -0.96 25.74 -14.66
C GLU A 44 -1.44 26.32 -13.32
N HIS A 45 -2.30 25.58 -12.61
CA HIS A 45 -2.84 25.93 -11.30
C HIS A 45 -2.16 25.18 -10.15
N LEU A 46 -1.27 24.23 -10.45
CA LEU A 46 -0.72 23.29 -9.50
C LEU A 46 0.35 23.92 -8.60
N VAL A 47 0.26 23.64 -7.31
CA VAL A 47 1.32 23.82 -6.31
C VAL A 47 1.55 22.50 -5.59
N ILE A 48 2.79 22.01 -5.65
CA ILE A 48 3.22 20.72 -5.11
C ILE A 48 3.74 20.89 -3.69
N GLU A 49 3.37 19.97 -2.80
CA GLU A 49 3.82 19.96 -1.40
C GLU A 49 3.54 21.27 -0.65
N ASN A 50 2.34 21.81 -0.81
CA ASN A 50 1.98 23.09 -0.21
C ASN A 50 1.50 22.91 1.24
N GLY A 51 1.86 23.85 2.11
CA GLY A 51 1.21 24.02 3.40
C GLY A 51 -0.09 24.79 3.24
N ILE A 52 -1.21 24.20 3.66
CA ILE A 52 -2.53 24.83 3.60
C ILE A 52 -3.06 24.99 5.01
N GLU A 53 -3.30 26.22 5.42
CA GLU A 53 -3.96 26.52 6.69
C GLU A 53 -5.45 26.17 6.60
N GLY A 54 -5.91 25.27 7.47
CA GLY A 54 -7.32 24.93 7.62
C GLY A 54 -8.07 25.83 8.61
N ALA A 55 -9.35 25.53 8.85
CA ALA A 55 -10.19 26.32 9.75
C ALA A 55 -9.76 26.25 11.23
N THR A 56 -9.05 25.19 11.62
CA THR A 56 -8.46 25.07 12.97
C THR A 56 -7.11 25.79 13.11
N SER A 57 -6.72 26.65 12.15
CA SER A 57 -5.39 27.28 12.03
C SER A 57 -4.22 26.28 11.97
N ALA A 58 -4.50 25.01 11.68
CA ALA A 58 -3.48 23.99 11.49
C ALA A 58 -2.99 24.09 10.04
N GLU A 59 -1.67 24.08 9.83
CA GLU A 59 -1.08 24.01 8.50
C GLU A 59 -0.91 22.54 8.10
N HIS A 60 -1.59 22.14 7.03
CA HIS A 60 -1.56 20.78 6.50
C HIS A 60 -0.69 20.73 5.25
N LYS A 61 0.33 19.87 5.26
CA LYS A 61 1.14 19.64 4.05
C LYS A 61 0.40 18.66 3.13
N VAL A 62 -0.16 19.18 2.05
CA VAL A 62 -0.87 18.38 1.03
C VAL A 62 0.03 18.09 -0.16
N GLU A 63 -0.14 16.94 -0.81
CA GLU A 63 0.73 16.54 -1.93
C GLU A 63 0.54 17.43 -3.17
N PHE A 64 -0.71 17.74 -3.53
CA PHE A 64 -1.05 18.61 -4.66
C PHE A 64 -2.20 19.56 -4.29
N SER A 65 -2.08 20.81 -4.70
CA SER A 65 -3.08 21.85 -4.44
C SER A 65 -3.26 22.73 -5.66
N PHE A 66 -4.48 23.20 -5.90
CA PHE A 66 -4.84 23.95 -7.10
C PHE A 66 -5.48 25.29 -6.75
N TYR A 67 -4.85 26.36 -7.21
CA TYR A 67 -5.27 27.74 -6.92
C TYR A 67 -5.65 28.48 -8.19
N GLN A 68 -6.58 29.43 -8.08
CA GLN A 68 -6.77 30.41 -9.15
C GLN A 68 -5.44 31.14 -9.43
N LYS A 69 -5.27 31.59 -10.67
CA LYS A 69 -4.11 32.39 -11.04
C LYS A 69 -4.24 33.80 -10.46
N GLY A 70 -3.17 34.27 -9.82
CA GLY A 70 -3.06 35.66 -9.42
C GLY A 70 -2.78 36.57 -10.63
N GLY A 71 -2.71 37.88 -10.37
CA GLY A 71 -2.45 38.88 -11.43
C GLY A 71 -1.10 38.74 -12.15
N ASN A 72 -0.19 37.91 -11.65
CA ASN A 72 1.10 37.59 -12.25
C ASN A 72 1.07 36.32 -13.14
N GLY A 73 -0.09 35.69 -13.30
CA GLY A 73 -0.27 34.46 -14.10
C GLY A 73 0.13 33.17 -13.40
N PHE A 74 0.63 33.22 -12.16
CA PHE A 74 0.99 32.05 -11.35
C PHE A 74 -0.11 31.70 -10.34
N PRO A 75 -0.17 30.45 -9.84
CA PRO A 75 -1.07 30.07 -8.75
C PRO A 75 -0.90 31.01 -7.55
N SER A 76 -1.99 31.60 -7.07
CA SER A 76 -1.93 32.66 -6.07
C SER A 76 -1.48 32.22 -4.68
N LYS A 77 -1.68 30.93 -4.36
CA LYS A 77 -1.48 30.34 -3.03
C LYS A 77 -2.33 30.96 -1.93
N ASN A 78 -3.31 31.79 -2.27
CA ASN A 78 -4.28 32.31 -1.32
C ASN A 78 -5.28 31.20 -0.98
N PRO A 79 -5.49 30.83 0.30
CA PRO A 79 -6.48 29.83 0.70
C PRO A 79 -7.88 30.07 0.13
N ASP A 80 -8.30 31.34 -0.01
CA ASP A 80 -9.64 31.69 -0.53
C ASP A 80 -9.78 31.44 -2.04
N GLU A 81 -8.65 31.25 -2.74
CA GLU A 81 -8.57 30.95 -4.17
C GLU A 81 -8.22 29.49 -4.43
N LEU A 82 -8.12 28.67 -3.38
CA LEU A 82 -7.96 27.22 -3.48
C LEU A 82 -9.26 26.61 -4.03
N PHE A 83 -9.17 25.93 -5.16
CA PHE A 83 -10.32 25.25 -5.77
C PHE A 83 -10.20 23.72 -5.76
N GLY A 84 -9.07 23.18 -5.33
CA GLY A 84 -8.99 21.77 -5.03
C GLY A 84 -7.67 21.33 -4.42
N LEU A 85 -7.69 20.13 -3.84
CA LEU A 85 -6.50 19.44 -3.34
C LEU A 85 -6.58 17.95 -3.65
N VAL A 86 -5.41 17.34 -3.77
CA VAL A 86 -5.25 15.89 -3.86
C VAL A 86 -4.29 15.46 -2.77
N GLU A 87 -4.76 14.59 -1.89
CA GLU A 87 -3.93 13.90 -0.91
C GLU A 87 -3.62 12.48 -1.36
N CYS A 88 -2.35 12.08 -1.26
CA CYS A 88 -1.93 10.71 -1.56
C CYS A 88 -1.62 9.97 -0.26
N LYS A 89 -2.25 8.81 -0.05
CA LYS A 89 -1.94 7.97 1.10
C LYS A 89 -1.66 6.54 0.66
N LYS A 90 -0.42 6.11 0.87
CA LYS A 90 -0.07 4.70 0.67
C LYS A 90 -0.87 3.83 1.64
N VAL A 91 -1.40 2.77 1.05
CA VAL A 91 -1.87 1.59 1.75
C VAL A 91 -0.75 0.57 1.84
N GLY A 92 -0.37 0.20 3.07
CA GLY A 92 0.70 -0.75 3.34
C GLY A 92 0.16 -2.05 3.94
N VAL A 93 0.87 -3.14 3.67
CA VAL A 93 0.80 -4.36 4.51
C VAL A 93 1.66 -4.13 5.74
N GLU A 94 1.11 -4.47 6.90
CA GLU A 94 1.79 -4.37 8.19
C GLU A 94 2.29 -5.77 8.58
N GLN A 95 3.55 -5.86 9.01
CA GLN A 95 4.07 -7.06 9.63
C GLN A 95 4.00 -6.88 11.15
N THR A 96 3.29 -7.77 11.83
CA THR A 96 3.18 -7.73 13.29
C THR A 96 3.61 -9.07 13.87
N ILE A 97 4.31 -9.05 15.00
CA ILE A 97 4.67 -10.31 15.67
C ILE A 97 3.38 -11.04 16.06
N ASN A 98 3.27 -12.29 15.63
CA ASN A 98 2.11 -13.13 15.91
C ASN A 98 1.88 -13.23 17.42
N SER A 99 0.71 -12.80 17.88
CA SER A 99 0.43 -12.62 19.32
C SER A 99 0.46 -13.94 20.10
N THR A 100 0.00 -15.03 19.50
CA THR A 100 0.07 -16.38 20.09
C THR A 100 1.49 -16.90 20.18
N PHE A 101 2.31 -16.67 19.15
CA PHE A 101 3.72 -17.02 19.16
C PHE A 101 4.50 -16.17 20.16
N LYS A 102 4.20 -14.86 20.28
CA LYS A 102 4.80 -13.97 21.28
C LYS A 102 4.64 -14.52 22.70
N LYS A 103 3.42 -14.97 23.05
CA LYS A 103 3.14 -15.62 24.35
C LYS A 103 3.93 -16.92 24.51
N TRP A 104 3.95 -17.76 23.47
CA TRP A 104 4.69 -19.03 23.48
C TRP A 104 6.20 -18.79 23.68
N ARG A 105 6.79 -17.83 22.96
CA ARG A 105 8.22 -17.48 23.04
C ARG A 105 8.60 -16.96 24.43
N THR A 106 7.74 -16.23 25.12
CA THR A 106 8.00 -15.79 26.51
C THR A 106 8.18 -16.99 27.45
N GLN A 107 7.44 -18.08 27.24
CA GLN A 107 7.56 -19.32 28.01
C GLN A 107 8.68 -20.24 27.50
N ASN A 108 9.11 -20.05 26.25
CA ASN A 108 10.08 -20.87 25.54
C ASN A 108 11.18 -20.00 24.91
N PRO A 109 12.06 -19.38 25.74
CA PRO A 109 13.02 -18.36 25.27
C PRO A 109 14.12 -18.93 24.37
N VAL A 110 14.36 -20.25 24.42
CA VAL A 110 15.36 -20.95 23.63
C VAL A 110 14.65 -21.95 22.73
N PHE A 111 14.49 -21.62 21.45
CA PHE A 111 13.67 -22.41 20.51
C PHE A 111 14.20 -23.84 20.33
N TYR A 112 15.52 -24.01 20.17
CA TYR A 112 16.12 -25.33 19.94
C TYR A 112 16.00 -26.33 21.10
N SER A 113 15.61 -25.90 22.30
CA SER A 113 15.35 -26.80 23.43
C SER A 113 13.88 -27.20 23.56
N THR A 114 13.04 -26.85 22.58
CA THR A 114 11.59 -27.10 22.60
C THR A 114 11.21 -28.22 21.63
N VAL A 115 9.96 -28.69 21.74
CA VAL A 115 9.34 -29.58 20.73
C VAL A 115 8.84 -28.82 19.49
N GLY A 116 8.99 -27.50 19.46
CA GLY A 116 8.50 -26.64 18.40
C GLY A 116 7.20 -25.89 18.71
N TYR A 117 6.77 -25.08 17.76
CA TYR A 117 5.54 -24.28 17.81
C TYR A 117 4.57 -24.74 16.73
N ASN A 118 3.30 -24.91 17.11
CA ASN A 118 2.22 -25.34 16.22
C ASN A 118 1.20 -24.21 16.02
N PHE A 119 0.69 -24.08 14.80
CA PHE A 119 -0.40 -23.17 14.49
C PHE A 119 -1.23 -23.67 13.31
N LEU A 120 -2.45 -23.15 13.21
CA LEU A 120 -3.39 -23.45 12.15
C LEU A 120 -3.54 -22.26 11.20
N ILE A 121 -3.74 -22.54 9.92
CA ILE A 121 -4.22 -21.56 8.95
C ILE A 121 -5.53 -22.10 8.36
N ASN A 122 -6.57 -21.26 8.36
CA ASN A 122 -7.85 -21.57 7.75
C ASN A 122 -7.95 -20.83 6.40
N PRO A 123 -7.90 -21.57 5.28
CA PRO A 123 -8.23 -21.01 3.97
C PRO A 123 -9.62 -20.38 3.95
N ALA A 124 -9.80 -19.33 3.15
CA ALA A 124 -11.09 -18.70 2.93
C ALA A 124 -12.03 -19.60 2.09
N THR A 125 -11.44 -20.48 1.29
CA THR A 125 -12.12 -21.42 0.41
C THR A 125 -11.84 -22.86 0.85
N GLY A 126 -12.87 -23.71 0.76
CA GLY A 126 -12.76 -25.13 1.09
C GLY A 126 -13.06 -25.48 2.55
N ASN A 127 -13.33 -26.76 2.76
CA ASN A 127 -13.71 -27.35 4.04
C ASN A 127 -12.52 -28.09 4.65
N TYR A 128 -11.43 -27.38 4.90
CA TYR A 128 -10.20 -27.93 5.49
C TYR A 128 -9.38 -26.84 6.18
N LYS A 129 -8.33 -27.25 6.89
CA LYS A 129 -7.34 -26.38 7.54
C LYS A 129 -5.93 -26.89 7.31
N TRP A 130 -4.99 -25.97 7.22
CA TRP A 130 -3.57 -26.29 7.25
C TRP A 130 -3.08 -26.28 8.69
N ASP A 131 -2.47 -27.36 9.11
CA ASP A 131 -1.87 -27.56 10.42
C ASP A 131 -0.35 -27.63 10.27
N LEU A 132 0.33 -26.61 10.79
CA LEU A 132 1.76 -26.42 10.60
C LEU A 132 2.50 -26.47 11.93
N THR A 133 3.59 -27.23 11.97
CA THR A 133 4.48 -27.34 13.13
C THR A 133 5.89 -26.98 12.74
N LEU A 134 6.46 -25.98 13.42
CA LEU A 134 7.84 -25.55 13.30
C LEU A 134 8.65 -26.16 14.44
N SER A 135 9.54 -27.11 14.13
CA SER A 135 10.35 -27.81 15.14
C SER A 135 11.84 -27.63 14.87
N PRO A 136 12.67 -27.54 15.91
CA PRO A 136 14.11 -27.45 15.73
C PRO A 136 14.69 -28.76 15.16
N LEU A 137 15.79 -28.65 14.42
CA LEU A 137 16.58 -29.78 13.96
C LEU A 137 18.02 -29.71 14.47
N THR A 138 18.67 -30.87 14.52
CA THR A 138 20.10 -31.01 14.78
C THR A 138 20.77 -31.59 13.54
N GLY A 139 21.72 -30.86 12.96
CA GLY A 139 22.45 -31.30 11.76
C GLY A 139 22.75 -30.14 10.84
N GLU A 140 22.74 -30.41 9.53
CA GLU A 140 22.91 -29.41 8.48
C GLU A 140 21.75 -28.42 8.46
N ASN A 141 20.52 -28.94 8.46
CA ASN A 141 19.29 -28.18 8.66
C ASN A 141 19.05 -27.90 10.15
N ASN A 142 18.40 -26.77 10.43
CA ASN A 142 18.13 -26.32 11.80
C ASN A 142 16.65 -25.98 12.06
N LEU A 143 15.80 -26.07 11.04
CA LEU A 143 14.35 -25.92 11.15
C LEU A 143 13.62 -26.96 10.30
N ARG A 144 12.59 -27.59 10.86
CA ARG A 144 11.61 -28.40 10.12
C ARG A 144 10.25 -27.70 10.16
N CYS A 145 9.59 -27.61 9.00
CA CYS A 145 8.19 -27.26 8.87
C CYS A 145 7.40 -28.52 8.49
N ALA A 146 6.66 -29.08 9.44
CA ALA A 146 5.74 -30.18 9.20
C ALA A 146 4.37 -29.62 8.83
N ILE A 147 3.84 -30.05 7.69
CA ILE A 147 2.62 -29.52 7.08
C ILE A 147 1.59 -30.65 6.99
N LYS A 148 0.39 -30.40 7.48
CA LYS A 148 -0.73 -31.33 7.41
C LYS A 148 -1.98 -30.62 6.92
N LYS A 149 -2.61 -31.14 5.87
CA LYS A 149 -3.97 -30.76 5.49
C LYS A 149 -4.95 -31.59 6.30
N LYS A 150 -5.85 -30.94 7.04
CA LYS A 150 -6.90 -31.61 7.83
C LYS A 150 -8.27 -31.26 7.31
N ASP A 151 -9.13 -32.24 7.12
CA ASP A 151 -10.54 -32.00 6.78
C ASP A 151 -11.36 -31.44 7.96
N VAL A 152 -12.66 -31.21 7.76
CA VAL A 152 -13.59 -30.68 8.77
C VAL A 152 -13.71 -31.53 10.03
N VAL A 153 -13.49 -32.86 9.94
CA VAL A 153 -13.50 -33.76 11.10
C VAL A 153 -12.11 -33.91 11.74
N GLY A 154 -11.11 -33.21 11.21
CA GLY A 154 -9.75 -33.17 11.74
C GLY A 154 -8.85 -34.31 11.26
N LYS A 155 -9.31 -35.14 10.30
CA LYS A 155 -8.52 -36.21 9.72
C LYS A 155 -7.47 -35.62 8.79
N VAL A 156 -6.23 -36.10 8.92
CA VAL A 156 -5.13 -35.71 8.03
C VAL A 156 -5.37 -36.35 6.66
N VAL A 157 -5.54 -35.52 5.64
CA VAL A 157 -5.74 -35.96 4.25
C VAL A 157 -4.45 -35.87 3.42
N GLU A 158 -3.53 -35.00 3.83
CA GLU A 158 -2.24 -34.81 3.19
C GLU A 158 -1.21 -34.45 4.26
N SER A 159 0.02 -34.93 4.13
CA SER A 159 1.12 -34.51 5.00
C SER A 159 2.44 -34.49 4.24
N THR A 160 3.20 -33.43 4.47
CA THR A 160 4.56 -33.28 3.95
C THR A 160 5.44 -32.59 4.99
N ASN A 161 6.76 -32.74 4.85
CA ASN A 161 7.73 -32.06 5.69
C ASN A 161 8.73 -31.34 4.79
N GLN A 162 9.09 -30.13 5.19
CA GLN A 162 10.16 -29.37 4.56
C GLN A 162 11.19 -29.00 5.63
N GLU A 163 12.47 -29.08 5.27
CA GLU A 163 13.58 -28.80 6.18
C GLU A 163 14.44 -27.69 5.60
N TYR A 164 14.90 -26.80 6.47
CA TYR A 164 15.65 -25.62 6.08
C TYR A 164 16.87 -25.45 6.97
N LYS A 165 17.91 -24.89 6.36
CA LYS A 165 19.04 -24.29 7.05
C LYS A 165 18.87 -22.78 6.99
N LEU A 166 18.60 -22.17 8.13
CA LEU A 166 18.49 -20.72 8.27
C LEU A 166 19.71 -20.16 9.00
N ASN A 167 20.32 -19.12 8.47
CA ASN A 167 21.27 -18.26 9.16
C ASN A 167 20.53 -17.13 9.91
N ALA A 168 21.28 -16.31 10.63
CA ALA A 168 20.70 -15.18 11.35
C ALA A 168 20.08 -14.19 10.35
N GLN A 169 18.90 -13.70 10.68
CA GLN A 169 18.03 -12.81 9.89
C GLN A 169 17.40 -13.42 8.63
N GLU A 170 17.76 -14.65 8.27
CA GLU A 170 17.08 -15.38 7.21
C GLU A 170 15.67 -15.82 7.64
N ARG A 171 14.82 -16.03 6.63
CA ARG A 171 13.41 -16.33 6.82
C ARG A 171 12.90 -17.36 5.83
N ILE A 172 11.84 -18.06 6.22
CA ILE A 172 10.92 -18.73 5.29
C ILE A 172 9.56 -18.04 5.32
N LEU A 173 8.79 -18.21 4.25
CA LEU A 173 7.42 -17.69 4.16
C LEU A 173 6.45 -18.85 4.11
N ILE A 174 5.35 -18.73 4.84
CA ILE A 174 4.25 -19.67 4.83
C ILE A 174 3.03 -18.91 4.33
N VAL A 175 2.58 -19.27 3.14
CA VAL A 175 1.62 -18.49 2.36
C VAL A 175 0.42 -19.35 2.04
N VAL A 176 -0.78 -18.80 2.18
CA VAL A 176 -2.00 -19.38 1.61
C VAL A 176 -2.57 -18.38 0.60
N ASP A 177 -2.82 -18.83 -0.62
CA ASP A 177 -3.47 -18.01 -1.66
C ASP A 177 -5.00 -17.97 -1.47
N ILE A 178 -5.68 -17.15 -2.27
CA ILE A 178 -7.15 -17.03 -2.24
C ILE A 178 -7.88 -18.32 -2.63
N ASP A 179 -7.21 -19.22 -3.34
CA ASP A 179 -7.72 -20.53 -3.76
C ASP A 179 -7.49 -21.61 -2.69
N GLY A 180 -6.82 -21.25 -1.58
CA GLY A 180 -6.58 -22.11 -0.43
C GLY A 180 -5.36 -23.01 -0.56
N ASN A 181 -4.52 -22.82 -1.58
CA ASN A 181 -3.26 -23.53 -1.76
C ASN A 181 -2.21 -23.00 -0.79
N LEU A 182 -1.43 -23.91 -0.20
CA LEU A 182 -0.33 -23.57 0.70
C LEU A 182 0.99 -23.60 -0.07
N TYR A 183 1.78 -22.54 0.10
CA TYR A 183 3.16 -22.47 -0.35
C TYR A 183 4.06 -22.24 0.86
N VAL A 184 5.16 -22.98 0.93
CA VAL A 184 6.25 -22.65 1.86
C VAL A 184 7.47 -22.29 1.02
N LYS A 185 7.89 -21.03 1.14
CA LYS A 185 8.97 -20.45 0.36
C LYS A 185 10.24 -20.41 1.21
N GLY A 186 11.31 -21.00 0.69
CA GLY A 186 12.62 -21.02 1.32
C GLY A 186 13.30 -19.65 1.37
N VAL A 187 14.59 -19.65 1.74
CA VAL A 187 15.37 -18.43 1.97
C VAL A 187 15.43 -17.57 0.72
N ASP A 188 15.71 -18.16 -0.44
CA ASP A 188 15.89 -17.45 -1.71
C ASP A 188 14.65 -17.46 -2.60
N GLU A 189 13.49 -17.73 -2.01
CA GLU A 189 12.22 -17.66 -2.68
C GLU A 189 11.39 -16.47 -2.21
N TYR A 190 10.59 -15.94 -3.14
CA TYR A 190 9.89 -14.66 -2.98
C TYR A 190 8.40 -14.82 -3.21
N LEU A 191 7.61 -13.94 -2.58
CA LEU A 191 6.16 -13.90 -2.78
C LEU A 191 5.76 -13.59 -4.23
N SER A 192 6.60 -12.85 -4.97
CA SER A 192 6.38 -12.55 -6.39
C SER A 192 6.35 -13.79 -7.29
N SER A 193 6.91 -14.93 -6.83
CA SER A 193 6.84 -16.20 -7.57
C SER A 193 5.47 -16.89 -7.51
N ILE A 194 4.54 -16.39 -6.69
CA ILE A 194 3.17 -16.90 -6.58
C ILE A 194 2.30 -16.04 -7.48
N ASN A 195 1.67 -16.63 -8.50
CA ASN A 195 0.84 -15.88 -9.43
C ASN A 195 -0.49 -15.43 -8.79
N SER A 196 -1.15 -16.31 -8.04
CA SER A 196 -2.41 -16.00 -7.37
C SER A 196 -2.28 -14.91 -6.31
N ASP A 197 -3.39 -14.24 -6.00
CA ASP A 197 -3.48 -13.32 -4.87
C ASP A 197 -3.32 -14.07 -3.54
N ILE A 198 -2.68 -13.41 -2.58
CA ILE A 198 -2.37 -14.03 -1.30
C ILE A 198 -3.49 -13.75 -0.30
N GLN A 199 -4.05 -14.78 0.33
CA GLN A 199 -4.97 -14.60 1.45
C GLN A 199 -4.22 -14.23 2.73
N THR A 200 -3.16 -14.97 3.06
CA THR A 200 -2.37 -14.76 4.27
C THR A 200 -0.92 -15.18 4.07
N CYS A 201 -0.01 -14.50 4.75
CA CYS A 201 1.40 -14.81 4.77
C CYS A 201 1.92 -14.72 6.21
N LYS A 202 2.62 -15.76 6.65
CA LYS A 202 3.40 -15.77 7.89
C LYS A 202 4.88 -15.77 7.54
N ILE A 203 5.63 -14.88 8.18
CA ILE A 203 7.08 -14.77 8.01
C ILE A 203 7.73 -15.41 9.23
N VAL A 204 8.55 -16.44 9.00
CA VAL A 204 9.26 -17.15 10.06
C VAL A 204 10.74 -16.83 9.94
N ARG A 205 11.28 -16.07 10.90
CA ARG A 205 12.63 -15.52 10.85
C ARG A 205 13.48 -16.05 12.01
N ALA A 206 14.68 -16.53 11.71
CA ALA A 206 15.67 -16.84 12.72
C ALA A 206 16.41 -15.55 13.10
N THR A 207 16.31 -15.08 14.35
CA THR A 207 16.97 -13.84 14.77
C THR A 207 18.31 -14.08 15.45
N LEU A 208 18.48 -15.24 16.08
CA LEU A 208 19.70 -15.60 16.78
C LEU A 208 19.98 -17.09 16.67
N LEU A 209 21.24 -17.44 16.41
CA LEU A 209 21.73 -18.81 16.37
C LEU A 209 22.74 -19.08 17.48
N GLU A 210 22.81 -20.34 17.92
CA GLU A 210 23.84 -20.87 18.81
C GLU A 210 24.34 -22.21 18.23
N SER A 211 25.58 -22.26 17.76
CA SER A 211 26.20 -23.47 17.19
C SER A 211 25.32 -24.16 16.12
N ASN A 212 24.91 -23.40 15.09
CA ASN A 212 23.99 -23.78 14.01
C ASN A 212 22.53 -24.05 14.45
N LYS A 213 22.19 -23.98 15.74
CA LYS A 213 20.81 -24.15 16.23
C LYS A 213 20.12 -22.81 16.34
N ILE A 214 18.85 -22.74 15.97
CA ILE A 214 18.05 -21.51 16.11
C ILE A 214 17.72 -21.32 17.59
N LYS A 215 18.33 -20.31 18.22
CA LYS A 215 18.06 -19.93 19.61
C LYS A 215 16.81 -19.08 19.70
N GLU A 216 16.71 -18.09 18.82
CA GLU A 216 15.55 -17.19 18.76
C GLU A 216 14.90 -17.24 17.37
N LEU A 217 13.60 -17.46 17.38
CA LEU A 217 12.73 -17.43 16.22
C LEU A 217 11.68 -16.34 16.42
N ILE A 218 11.30 -15.63 15.35
CA ILE A 218 10.16 -14.73 15.30
C ILE A 218 9.20 -15.24 14.24
N ILE A 219 7.90 -15.19 14.55
CA ILE A 219 6.83 -15.40 13.57
C ILE A 219 6.04 -14.10 13.49
N GLU A 220 5.92 -13.57 12.27
CA GLU A 220 5.21 -12.34 11.97
C GLU A 220 4.01 -12.67 11.08
N ASP A 221 2.86 -12.06 11.37
CA ASP A 221 1.70 -12.07 10.50
C ASP A 221 1.79 -10.87 9.56
N ALA A 222 1.74 -11.13 8.25
CA ALA A 222 1.50 -10.10 7.26
C ALA A 222 0.00 -9.81 7.24
N LEU A 223 -0.36 -8.59 7.64
CA LEU A 223 -1.73 -8.12 7.73
C LEU A 223 -1.99 -7.10 6.64
N SER A 224 -3.16 -7.18 6.02
CA SER A 224 -3.70 -6.10 5.21
C SER A 224 -3.94 -4.89 6.14
N GLY A 225 -2.97 -3.97 6.22
CA GLY A 225 -2.66 -3.23 7.45
C GLY A 225 -3.80 -2.32 7.93
N PRO A 226 -4.27 -2.46 9.20
CA PRO A 226 -5.31 -1.59 9.76
C PRO A 226 -4.88 -0.13 9.76
N GLN A 227 -3.59 0.17 10.01
CA GLN A 227 -3.04 1.54 9.98
C GLN A 227 -3.33 2.31 8.69
N THR A 228 -3.63 1.60 7.61
CA THR A 228 -3.94 2.25 6.35
C THR A 228 -5.27 3.01 6.41
N PRO A 229 -6.43 2.37 6.70
CA PRO A 229 -7.67 3.09 6.92
C PRO A 229 -7.52 4.30 7.84
N GLU A 230 -6.69 4.21 8.88
CA GLU A 230 -6.43 5.35 9.77
C GLU A 230 -5.71 6.51 9.09
N LYS A 231 -4.68 6.25 8.26
CA LYS A 231 -4.01 7.33 7.49
C LYS A 231 -4.93 7.99 6.47
N ALA A 232 -5.80 7.20 5.83
CA ALA A 232 -6.81 7.72 4.91
C ALA A 232 -7.87 8.57 5.62
N LYS A 233 -8.28 8.16 6.83
CA LYS A 233 -9.15 8.99 7.69
C LYS A 233 -8.45 10.29 8.13
N GLN A 234 -7.14 10.25 8.40
CA GLN A 234 -6.37 11.46 8.72
C GLN A 234 -6.37 12.45 7.56
N ALA A 235 -6.10 12.00 6.32
CA ALA A 235 -6.22 12.83 5.12
C ALA A 235 -7.65 13.40 4.94
N SER A 236 -8.65 12.60 5.28
CA SER A 236 -10.05 13.03 5.24
C SER A 236 -10.36 14.17 6.22
N PHE A 237 -9.70 14.21 7.39
CA PHE A 237 -9.81 15.35 8.31
C PHE A 237 -9.17 16.63 7.75
N VAL A 238 -8.08 16.50 6.97
CA VAL A 238 -7.49 17.64 6.26
C VAL A 238 -8.49 18.20 5.25
N SER A 239 -9.11 17.34 4.43
CA SER A 239 -10.16 17.74 3.49
C SER A 239 -11.29 18.51 4.16
N LEU A 240 -11.78 18.02 5.30
CA LEU A 240 -12.83 18.70 6.07
C LEU A 240 -12.40 20.05 6.62
N ASP A 241 -11.20 20.13 7.21
CA ASP A 241 -10.70 21.37 7.82
C ASP A 241 -10.42 22.45 6.77
N VAL A 242 -9.82 22.08 5.63
CA VAL A 242 -9.60 22.97 4.49
C VAL A 242 -10.93 23.37 3.86
N ARG A 243 -11.88 22.45 3.67
CA ARG A 243 -13.22 22.79 3.16
C ARG A 243 -13.92 23.81 4.05
N LYS A 244 -13.87 23.63 5.37
CA LYS A 244 -14.44 24.58 6.32
C LYS A 244 -13.81 25.95 6.20
N ARG A 245 -12.50 26.02 5.92
CA ARG A 245 -11.78 27.28 5.69
C ARG A 245 -12.28 27.96 4.40
N VAL A 246 -12.33 27.23 3.30
CA VAL A 246 -12.62 27.78 1.96
C VAL A 246 -14.11 28.11 1.78
N LEU A 247 -15.01 27.24 2.24
CA LEU A 247 -16.45 27.34 1.99
C LEU A 247 -17.25 27.82 3.21
N GLY A 248 -16.67 27.77 4.40
CA GLY A 248 -17.38 28.09 5.64
C GLY A 248 -18.25 26.95 6.19
N HIS A 249 -18.24 25.75 5.61
CA HIS A 249 -18.93 24.55 6.11
C HIS A 249 -18.13 23.25 5.84
N PHE A 250 -18.52 22.16 6.51
CA PHE A 250 -17.90 20.84 6.35
C PHE A 250 -18.60 19.96 5.31
N ASP A 251 -19.86 20.24 5.01
CA ASP A 251 -20.67 19.40 4.13
C ASP A 251 -20.22 19.53 2.69
N LYS A 252 -20.34 18.43 1.93
CA LYS A 252 -20.25 18.47 0.48
C LYS A 252 -21.51 19.13 -0.07
N LEU A 253 -21.35 20.00 -1.05
CA LEU A 253 -22.50 20.55 -1.78
C LEU A 253 -22.62 19.85 -3.13
N ASP A 254 -23.84 19.78 -3.67
CA ASP A 254 -24.08 19.22 -4.99
C ASP A 254 -23.30 19.99 -6.08
N GLU A 255 -23.04 19.32 -7.21
CA GLU A 255 -22.02 19.64 -8.24
C GLU A 255 -22.01 21.09 -8.77
N ASP A 256 -23.12 21.82 -8.71
CA ASP A 256 -23.21 23.19 -9.22
C ASP A 256 -22.71 24.26 -8.25
N MET A 257 -22.59 23.94 -6.95
CA MET A 257 -22.29 24.93 -5.91
C MET A 257 -20.89 24.83 -5.31
N ASP A 258 -20.20 23.70 -5.51
CA ASP A 258 -18.91 23.52 -4.85
C ASP A 258 -17.78 24.24 -5.59
N LYS A 259 -17.10 25.12 -4.87
CA LYS A 259 -15.93 25.87 -5.36
C LYS A 259 -14.62 25.14 -5.06
N PHE A 260 -14.70 24.05 -4.31
CA PHE A 260 -13.54 23.34 -3.79
C PHE A 260 -13.75 21.82 -3.88
N VAL A 261 -12.79 21.13 -4.49
CA VAL A 261 -12.80 19.66 -4.62
C VAL A 261 -11.61 19.05 -3.89
N SER A 262 -11.91 18.19 -2.93
CA SER A 262 -10.97 17.34 -2.19
C SER A 262 -10.95 15.92 -2.75
N ILE A 263 -9.75 15.44 -3.09
CA ILE A 263 -9.54 14.11 -3.64
C ILE A 263 -8.55 13.35 -2.77
N LEU A 264 -8.90 12.13 -2.40
CA LEU A 264 -7.98 11.20 -1.75
C LEU A 264 -7.57 10.12 -2.74
N VAL A 265 -6.27 9.99 -3.02
CA VAL A 265 -5.70 8.93 -3.85
C VAL A 265 -4.99 7.91 -2.97
N ILE A 266 -5.30 6.63 -3.14
CA ILE A 266 -4.73 5.52 -2.36
C ILE A 266 -4.37 4.34 -3.28
N GLY A 267 -3.48 3.46 -2.83
CA GLY A 267 -3.14 2.23 -3.59
C GLY A 267 -4.29 1.23 -3.63
N GLU A 268 -4.61 0.60 -2.49
CA GLU A 268 -5.58 -0.51 -2.44
C GLU A 268 -6.52 -0.40 -1.23
N ALA A 269 -7.82 -0.62 -1.40
CA ALA A 269 -8.82 -0.62 -0.33
C ALA A 269 -9.67 -1.91 -0.25
N SER A 270 -9.38 -2.94 -1.05
CA SER A 270 -10.11 -4.21 -1.20
C SER A 270 -10.34 -4.94 0.12
N HIS A 271 -9.40 -4.80 1.06
CA HIS A 271 -9.41 -5.40 2.39
C HIS A 271 -10.08 -4.52 3.47
N TRP A 272 -10.48 -3.29 3.15
CA TRP A 272 -11.09 -2.40 4.13
C TRP A 272 -12.53 -2.80 4.39
N GLU A 273 -12.92 -2.73 5.65
CA GLU A 273 -14.33 -2.83 6.04
C GLU A 273 -15.15 -1.70 5.43
N GLU A 274 -16.41 -1.96 5.11
CA GLU A 274 -17.30 -0.98 4.47
C GLU A 274 -17.46 0.30 5.31
N LYS A 275 -17.41 0.18 6.65
CA LYS A 275 -17.44 1.35 7.54
C LYS A 275 -16.26 2.30 7.31
N SER A 276 -15.07 1.76 7.04
CA SER A 276 -13.87 2.57 6.78
C SER A 276 -13.93 3.24 5.41
N ARG A 277 -14.45 2.53 4.39
CA ARG A 277 -14.71 3.10 3.06
C ARG A 277 -15.77 4.21 3.11
N SER A 278 -16.85 3.96 3.84
CA SER A 278 -17.94 4.92 4.04
C SER A 278 -17.43 6.22 4.69
N MET A 279 -16.55 6.12 5.69
CA MET A 279 -15.97 7.29 6.35
C MET A 279 -15.18 8.18 5.38
N VAL A 280 -14.29 7.62 4.57
CA VAL A 280 -13.49 8.44 3.63
C VAL A 280 -14.34 8.99 2.48
N ARG A 281 -15.34 8.22 2.00
CA ARG A 281 -16.33 8.68 1.02
C ARG A 281 -17.24 9.77 1.56
N LEU A 282 -17.49 9.83 2.87
CA LEU A 282 -18.27 10.91 3.46
C LEU A 282 -17.50 12.24 3.45
N CYS A 283 -16.18 12.19 3.64
CA CYS A 283 -15.35 13.38 3.86
C CYS A 283 -14.72 13.95 2.57
N ASN A 284 -14.28 13.10 1.65
CA ASN A 284 -13.62 13.52 0.39
C ASN A 284 -14.58 13.40 -0.78
N ASP A 285 -14.63 14.38 -1.69
CA ASP A 285 -15.49 14.33 -2.89
C ASP A 285 -15.21 13.08 -3.72
N TYR A 286 -13.93 12.81 -3.96
CA TYR A 286 -13.47 11.63 -4.69
C TYR A 286 -12.46 10.83 -3.89
N ASN A 287 -12.54 9.51 -4.00
CA ASN A 287 -11.59 8.59 -3.41
C ASN A 287 -11.10 7.65 -4.51
N LEU A 288 -9.88 7.88 -5.01
CA LEU A 288 -9.35 7.20 -6.18
C LEU A 288 -8.37 6.11 -5.75
N LEU A 289 -8.44 4.96 -6.42
CA LEU A 289 -7.58 3.80 -6.24
C LEU A 289 -6.56 3.74 -7.39
N VAL A 290 -5.29 3.50 -7.05
CA VAL A 290 -4.22 3.25 -8.02
C VAL A 290 -3.85 1.78 -8.00
N PRO A 291 -3.95 1.06 -9.12
CA PRO A 291 -3.64 -0.36 -9.18
C PRO A 291 -2.24 -0.70 -8.67
N ASP A 292 -2.16 -1.71 -7.81
CA ASP A 292 -0.89 -2.20 -7.26
C ASP A 292 0.11 -2.57 -8.36
N ASN A 293 -0.36 -3.15 -9.47
CA ASN A 293 0.49 -3.53 -10.59
C ASN A 293 1.09 -2.33 -11.33
N ALA A 294 0.41 -1.19 -11.40
CA ALA A 294 0.98 0.04 -11.97
C ALA A 294 2.14 0.55 -11.11
N ILE A 295 1.98 0.52 -9.78
CA ILE A 295 3.06 0.85 -8.84
C ILE A 295 4.23 -0.12 -8.99
N VAL A 296 3.96 -1.43 -9.03
CA VAL A 296 5.02 -2.45 -9.21
C VAL A 296 5.77 -2.24 -10.52
N LEU A 297 5.05 -2.01 -11.62
CA LEU A 297 5.67 -1.75 -12.92
C LEU A 297 6.57 -0.52 -12.89
N LEU A 298 6.17 0.55 -12.20
CA LEU A 298 7.02 1.74 -12.02
C LEU A 298 8.34 1.38 -11.31
N PHE A 299 8.27 0.58 -10.24
CA PHE A 299 9.48 0.11 -9.56
C PHE A 299 10.36 -0.74 -10.47
N GLU A 300 9.77 -1.64 -11.26
CA GLU A 300 10.50 -2.52 -12.18
C GLU A 300 11.21 -1.72 -13.28
N LYS A 301 10.50 -0.81 -13.95
CA LYS A 301 11.09 0.08 -14.96
C LYS A 301 12.19 0.97 -14.39
N PHE A 302 11.99 1.51 -13.19
CA PHE A 302 13.01 2.33 -12.54
C PHE A 302 14.24 1.49 -12.18
N LYS A 303 14.05 0.27 -11.68
CA LYS A 303 15.15 -0.65 -11.37
C LYS A 303 15.93 -1.04 -12.63
N GLU A 304 15.24 -1.30 -13.73
CA GLU A 304 15.86 -1.60 -15.02
C GLU A 304 16.70 -0.41 -15.53
N ALA A 305 16.15 0.81 -15.46
CA ALA A 305 16.80 2.00 -15.99
C ALA A 305 17.93 2.55 -15.09
N PHE A 306 17.80 2.44 -13.76
CA PHE A 306 18.68 3.13 -12.79
C PHE A 306 19.48 2.18 -11.88
N GLY A 307 19.32 0.86 -12.04
CA GLY A 307 20.02 -0.16 -11.26
C GLY A 307 19.71 -0.08 -9.76
N ASP A 308 20.68 -0.40 -8.91
CA ASP A 308 20.47 -0.54 -7.45
C ASP A 308 20.05 0.76 -6.74
N SER A 309 20.32 1.93 -7.35
CA SER A 309 19.98 3.25 -6.79
C SER A 309 18.59 3.77 -7.21
N TYR A 310 17.78 2.94 -7.86
CA TYR A 310 16.53 3.37 -8.48
C TYR A 310 15.53 4.00 -7.50
N GLN A 311 15.50 3.56 -6.24
CA GLN A 311 14.57 4.09 -5.23
C GLN A 311 14.81 5.58 -4.95
N ASP A 312 16.05 6.05 -5.08
CA ASP A 312 16.39 7.46 -4.91
C ASP A 312 15.81 8.33 -6.03
N LYS A 313 15.45 7.70 -7.17
CA LYS A 313 14.84 8.37 -8.32
C LYS A 313 13.32 8.57 -8.18
N ILE A 314 12.68 7.80 -7.30
CA ILE A 314 11.24 7.88 -7.03
C ILE A 314 10.98 9.07 -6.10
N THR A 315 10.94 10.29 -6.64
CA THR A 315 10.61 11.54 -5.92
C THR A 315 9.99 12.58 -6.85
N LYS A 316 9.07 13.41 -6.36
CA LYS A 316 8.43 14.49 -7.16
C LYS A 316 9.43 15.50 -7.71
N SER A 317 10.47 15.83 -6.94
CA SER A 317 11.55 16.73 -7.38
C SER A 317 12.28 16.20 -8.62
N LEU A 318 12.61 14.91 -8.64
CA LEU A 318 13.22 14.29 -9.82
C LEU A 318 12.23 14.10 -10.95
N TYR A 319 10.96 13.87 -10.67
CA TYR A 319 9.92 13.86 -11.71
C TYR A 319 9.88 15.21 -12.48
N GLN A 320 10.04 16.34 -11.79
CA GLN A 320 10.05 17.66 -12.44
C GLN A 320 11.36 17.97 -13.18
N SER A 321 12.50 17.49 -12.66
CA SER A 321 13.84 17.92 -13.11
C SER A 321 14.57 16.90 -13.98
N ASN A 322 14.13 15.63 -14.00
CA ASN A 322 14.78 14.55 -14.72
C ASN A 322 13.84 13.97 -15.80
N GLY A 323 14.23 14.16 -17.07
CA GLY A 323 13.45 13.70 -18.22
C GLY A 323 13.24 12.19 -18.28
N ASP A 324 14.18 11.38 -17.79
CA ASP A 324 14.01 9.92 -17.74
C ASP A 324 13.01 9.48 -16.68
N VAL A 325 13.04 10.11 -15.49
CA VAL A 325 12.05 9.84 -14.44
C VAL A 325 10.64 10.17 -14.93
N LYS A 326 10.47 11.33 -15.58
CA LYS A 326 9.19 11.73 -16.17
C LYS A 326 8.75 10.79 -17.30
N ARG A 327 9.66 10.48 -18.23
CA ARG A 327 9.40 9.57 -19.36
C ARG A 327 8.96 8.20 -18.87
N LEU A 328 9.73 7.56 -17.97
CA LEU A 328 9.40 6.23 -17.45
C LEU A 328 8.08 6.22 -16.67
N THR A 329 7.78 7.28 -15.92
CA THR A 329 6.48 7.40 -15.25
C THR A 329 5.34 7.52 -16.26
N THR A 330 5.53 8.29 -17.33
CA THR A 330 4.55 8.44 -18.43
C THR A 330 4.36 7.12 -19.17
N GLU A 331 5.43 6.37 -19.45
CA GLU A 331 5.35 5.04 -20.06
C GLU A 331 4.51 4.06 -19.24
N VAL A 332 4.61 4.09 -17.91
CA VAL A 332 3.72 3.28 -17.05
C VAL A 332 2.27 3.69 -17.23
N ILE A 333 1.98 4.99 -17.24
CA ILE A 333 0.61 5.49 -17.42
C ILE A 333 0.05 5.04 -18.78
N ASP A 334 0.86 5.16 -19.83
CA ASP A 334 0.47 4.82 -21.20
C ASP A 334 0.33 3.30 -21.40
N GLU A 335 1.12 2.45 -20.72
CA GLU A 335 0.96 0.99 -20.75
C GLU A 335 -0.37 0.51 -20.13
N PHE A 336 -1.00 1.36 -19.32
CA PHE A 336 -2.32 1.13 -18.76
C PHE A 336 -3.40 1.87 -19.55
N ASP A 337 -3.10 2.42 -20.72
CA ASP A 337 -4.04 3.24 -21.51
C ASP A 337 -4.70 4.35 -20.66
N GLU A 338 -3.92 4.98 -19.75
CA GLU A 338 -4.39 5.98 -18.77
C GLU A 338 -5.33 5.45 -17.66
N HIS A 339 -5.62 4.15 -17.62
CA HIS A 339 -6.44 3.49 -16.60
C HIS A 339 -5.64 3.28 -15.29
N ILE A 340 -5.24 4.39 -14.68
CA ILE A 340 -4.43 4.45 -13.45
C ILE A 340 -5.27 4.84 -12.25
N LEU A 341 -6.30 5.67 -12.42
CA LEU A 341 -7.14 6.15 -11.32
C LEU A 341 -8.54 5.56 -11.44
N LYS A 342 -8.95 4.80 -10.43
CA LYS A 342 -10.28 4.19 -10.35
C LYS A 342 -11.08 4.78 -9.21
N ASP A 343 -12.25 5.33 -9.47
CA ASP A 343 -13.09 5.85 -8.40
C ASP A 343 -13.65 4.71 -7.52
N MET A 344 -13.45 4.81 -6.21
CA MET A 344 -13.92 3.83 -5.22
C MET A 344 -15.45 3.80 -5.09
N ALA A 345 -16.15 4.88 -5.47
CA ALA A 345 -17.61 4.94 -5.37
C ALA A 345 -18.29 4.28 -6.58
N THR A 346 -17.92 4.67 -7.80
CA THR A 346 -18.52 4.16 -9.04
C THR A 346 -17.85 2.89 -9.57
N GLY A 347 -16.56 2.70 -9.26
CA GLY A 347 -15.74 1.67 -9.87
C GLY A 347 -15.32 1.99 -11.31
N HIS A 348 -15.58 3.20 -11.80
CA HIS A 348 -15.16 3.65 -13.13
C HIS A 348 -13.70 4.11 -13.11
N TRP A 349 -13.08 4.05 -14.28
CA TRP A 349 -11.76 4.64 -14.50
C TRP A 349 -11.94 6.10 -14.85
N VAL A 350 -11.12 6.95 -14.23
CA VAL A 350 -11.29 8.38 -14.26
C VAL A 350 -9.96 9.10 -14.48
N LYS A 351 -10.04 10.35 -14.90
CA LYS A 351 -8.90 11.27 -15.03
C LYS A 351 -9.22 12.62 -14.42
N PHE A 352 -8.18 13.37 -14.10
CA PHE A 352 -8.33 14.76 -13.69
C PHE A 352 -8.65 15.63 -14.89
N SER A 353 -9.49 16.63 -14.67
CA SER A 353 -9.85 17.63 -15.67
C SER A 353 -9.96 19.01 -15.01
N CYS A 354 -9.63 20.07 -15.75
CA CYS A 354 -9.90 21.43 -15.37
C CYS A 354 -11.05 22.01 -16.20
N HIS A 355 -12.13 22.40 -15.52
CA HIS A 355 -13.23 23.12 -16.15
C HIS A 355 -13.16 24.61 -15.82
N VAL A 356 -13.19 25.45 -16.85
CA VAL A 356 -13.19 26.91 -16.68
C VAL A 356 -14.60 27.44 -16.91
N ALA A 357 -15.23 27.95 -15.85
CA ALA A 357 -16.54 28.58 -15.89
C ALA A 357 -16.50 29.94 -15.20
N ASP A 358 -17.11 30.97 -15.82
CA ASP A 358 -17.16 32.34 -15.30
C ASP A 358 -15.79 32.93 -14.91
N GLY A 359 -14.76 32.57 -15.67
CA GLY A 359 -13.38 33.01 -15.43
C GLY A 359 -12.70 32.36 -14.22
N LYS A 360 -13.29 31.29 -13.67
CA LYS A 360 -12.72 30.49 -12.57
C LYS A 360 -12.47 29.06 -13.01
N SER A 361 -11.30 28.56 -12.65
CA SER A 361 -10.95 27.15 -12.84
C SER A 361 -11.56 26.29 -11.74
N LYS A 362 -12.02 25.10 -12.09
CA LYS A 362 -12.55 24.09 -11.17
C LYS A 362 -11.88 22.75 -11.47
N LEU A 363 -11.53 22.04 -10.41
CA LEU A 363 -11.03 20.66 -10.50
C LEU A 363 -12.23 19.73 -10.70
N GLN A 364 -12.11 18.82 -11.66
CA GLN A 364 -13.09 17.78 -11.94
C GLN A 364 -12.40 16.41 -12.03
N VAL A 365 -13.19 15.38 -11.77
CA VAL A 365 -12.85 13.98 -12.05
C VAL A 365 -13.86 13.50 -13.08
N VAL A 366 -13.37 13.04 -14.22
CA VAL A 366 -14.23 12.63 -15.35
C VAL A 366 -13.89 11.21 -15.76
N ASP A 367 -14.88 10.47 -16.24
CA ASP A 367 -14.69 9.11 -16.73
C ASP A 367 -13.74 9.10 -17.95
N ILE A 368 -12.93 8.04 -18.03
CA ILE A 368 -12.17 7.68 -19.23
C ILE A 368 -13.10 6.85 -20.11
N GLU A 369 -13.28 7.27 -21.37
CA GLU A 369 -14.12 6.59 -22.36
C GLU A 369 -13.53 5.28 -22.86
#